data_AF-A0A101X678-F1
#
_entry.id   AF-A0A101X678-F1
#
_cell.length_a   1.000
_cell.length_b   1.000
_cell.length_c   1.000
_cell.angle_alpha   90.00
_cell.angle_beta   90.00
_cell.angle_gamma   90.00
#
_symmetry.space_group_name_H-M   'P 1'
#
loop_
_entity.id
_entity.type
_entity.pdbx_description
1 polymer ?
#
loop_
_entity_poly.entity_id
_entity_poly.type
_entity_poly.pdbx_seq_one_letter_code
_entity_poly.pdbx_strand_id
1 'polypeptide(L)'
;MALVMYSPNGETTGYFANITLAPSTCPLPSGWYSQGSVQVGQGYLLLSGSSAAYMPLVQGALTYIANFTGSGTYAVFAQSLTPIFGTSISGSAFSAICGGFTAGLGSYPNAAWVELRPLNGFGDIIVRDQYGNILARYGCYFSGSPAYVGFSTNSTLRVYNVTALG
;
A
#
# COMPACT_ATOMS: atom_id res chain seq x y z
N MET A 1 0.10 33.86 -4.54
CA MET A 1 -0.66 34.78 -5.41
C MET A 1 -1.13 34.01 -6.63
N ALA A 2 -2.43 33.96 -6.87
CA ALA A 2 -3.04 33.27 -8.00
C ALA A 2 -4.04 34.21 -8.69
N LEU A 3 -4.25 34.02 -10.00
CA LEU A 3 -5.28 34.72 -10.76
C LEU A 3 -6.63 34.03 -10.53
N VAL A 4 -7.59 34.73 -9.94
CA VAL A 4 -8.98 34.27 -9.80
C VAL A 4 -9.81 34.90 -10.90
N MET A 5 -10.52 34.08 -11.68
CA MET A 5 -11.48 34.54 -12.69
C MET A 5 -12.85 33.95 -12.36
N TYR A 6 -13.88 34.79 -12.33
CA TYR A 6 -15.26 34.35 -12.14
C TYR A 6 -16.18 35.09 -13.11
N SER A 7 -17.20 34.40 -13.62
CA SER A 7 -18.10 34.93 -14.67
C SER A 7 -19.55 34.59 -14.33
N PRO A 8 -20.17 35.29 -13.37
CA PRO A 8 -21.44 34.87 -12.82
C PRO A 8 -22.62 35.14 -13.76
N ASN A 9 -22.46 35.98 -14.79
CA ASN A 9 -23.52 36.35 -15.75
C ASN A 9 -22.97 36.65 -17.16
N GLY A 10 -21.90 35.97 -17.58
CA GLY A 10 -21.26 36.21 -18.89
C GLY A 10 -20.29 37.40 -18.95
N GLU A 11 -20.26 38.23 -17.90
CA GLU A 11 -19.20 39.22 -17.68
C GLU A 11 -18.09 38.60 -16.81
N THR A 12 -16.86 38.57 -17.33
CA THR A 12 -15.73 37.91 -16.66
C THR A 12 -14.89 38.92 -15.89
N THR A 13 -14.81 38.74 -14.57
CA THR A 13 -13.98 39.57 -13.69
C THR A 13 -12.76 38.77 -13.24
N GLY A 14 -11.57 39.38 -13.33
CA GLY A 14 -10.30 38.78 -12.91
C GLY A 14 -9.58 39.65 -11.88
N TYR A 15 -9.07 39.04 -10.80
CA TYR A 15 -8.22 39.73 -9.83
C TYR A 15 -7.15 38.79 -9.26
N PHE A 16 -6.04 39.37 -8.82
CA PHE A 16 -5.00 38.61 -8.12
C PHE A 16 -5.35 38.48 -6.64
N ALA A 17 -5.35 37.25 -6.13
CA ALA A 17 -5.62 36.96 -4.73
C ALA A 17 -4.53 36.07 -4.13
N ASN A 18 -4.27 36.25 -2.84
CA ASN A 18 -3.60 35.23 -2.05
C ASN A 18 -4.62 34.16 -1.68
N ILE A 19 -4.71 33.13 -2.51
CA ILE A 19 -5.53 31.97 -2.23
C ILE A 19 -4.73 31.06 -1.30
N THR A 20 -5.26 30.83 -0.11
CA THR A 20 -4.85 29.67 0.70
C THR A 20 -5.64 28.48 0.19
N LEU A 21 -5.00 27.63 -0.61
CA LEU A 21 -5.59 26.33 -0.92
C LEU A 21 -5.59 25.54 0.40
N ALA A 22 -6.75 25.37 1.01
CA ALA A 22 -6.89 24.38 2.06
C ALA A 22 -6.67 23.02 1.37
N PRO A 23 -5.66 22.22 1.77
CA PRO A 23 -5.53 20.88 1.24
C PRO A 23 -6.78 20.11 1.65
N SER A 24 -7.68 19.89 0.70
CA SER A 24 -8.76 18.93 0.86
C SER A 24 -8.11 17.55 0.85
N THR A 25 -7.84 17.01 2.03
CA THR A 25 -7.42 15.62 2.13
C THR A 25 -8.62 14.78 1.74
N CYS A 26 -8.50 14.04 0.64
CA CYS A 26 -9.50 13.04 0.33
C CYS A 26 -9.50 12.00 1.46
N PRO A 27 -10.67 11.63 1.99
CA PRO A 27 -10.74 10.62 3.04
C PRO A 27 -10.18 9.30 2.52
N LEU A 28 -9.62 8.50 3.42
CA LEU A 28 -9.21 7.14 3.08
C LEU A 28 -10.41 6.33 2.55
N PRO A 29 -10.16 5.31 1.71
CA PRO A 29 -11.19 4.36 1.33
C PRO A 29 -11.84 3.74 2.58
N SER A 30 -13.15 3.47 2.50
CA SER A 30 -13.88 2.86 3.62
C SER A 30 -13.20 1.56 4.10
N GLY A 31 -13.11 1.38 5.42
CA GLY A 31 -12.46 0.23 6.06
C GLY A 31 -10.94 0.32 6.18
N TRP A 32 -10.31 1.38 5.65
CA TRP A 32 -8.88 1.64 5.84
C TRP A 32 -8.61 2.53 7.04
N TYR A 33 -7.52 2.22 7.71
CA TYR A 33 -6.91 2.99 8.77
C TYR A 33 -5.54 3.48 8.32
N SER A 34 -5.05 4.57 8.93
CA SER A 34 -3.69 5.06 8.71
C SER A 34 -2.99 5.48 9.98
N GLN A 35 -1.65 5.48 9.91
CA GLN A 35 -0.76 6.12 10.86
C GLN A 35 0.28 6.94 10.08
N GLY A 36 0.63 8.13 10.58
CA GLY A 36 1.59 9.02 9.93
C GLY A 36 1.00 9.71 8.68
N SER A 37 1.87 10.03 7.72
CA SER A 37 1.47 10.77 6.52
C SER A 37 0.97 9.82 5.42
N VAL A 38 -0.35 9.74 5.28
CA VAL A 38 -1.03 9.00 4.21
C VAL A 38 -1.96 9.95 3.47
N GLN A 39 -1.73 10.11 2.17
CA GLN A 39 -2.53 10.97 1.30
C GLN A 39 -3.22 10.14 0.24
N VAL A 40 -4.46 10.49 -0.08
CA VAL A 40 -5.20 9.87 -1.19
C VAL A 40 -5.03 10.74 -2.43
N GLY A 41 -4.35 10.21 -3.44
CA GLY A 41 -4.18 10.84 -4.76
C GLY A 41 -5.18 10.30 -5.78
N GLN A 42 -5.07 10.77 -7.03
CA GLN A 42 -5.86 10.21 -8.13
C GLN A 42 -5.36 8.79 -8.46
N GLY A 43 -6.10 7.77 -8.00
CA GLY A 43 -5.86 6.37 -8.31
C GLY A 43 -4.78 5.68 -7.46
N TYR A 44 -4.31 6.29 -6.38
CA TYR A 44 -3.37 5.65 -5.45
C TYR A 44 -3.41 6.27 -4.04
N LEU A 45 -2.98 5.50 -3.04
CA LEU A 45 -2.59 5.99 -1.73
C LEU A 45 -1.09 6.28 -1.73
N LEU A 46 -0.69 7.44 -1.22
CA LEU A 46 0.69 7.85 -1.03
C LEU A 46 1.04 7.80 0.45
N LEU A 47 1.93 6.88 0.82
CA LEU A 47 2.52 6.80 2.14
C LEU A 47 3.89 7.48 2.11
N SER A 48 4.18 8.32 3.09
CA SER A 48 5.44 9.08 3.17
C SER A 48 6.02 9.14 4.58
N GLY A 49 7.34 9.08 4.68
CA GLY A 49 8.04 9.02 5.97
C GLY A 49 7.68 7.74 6.73
N SER A 50 7.69 7.79 8.06
CA SER A 50 7.22 6.68 8.92
C SER A 50 5.70 6.65 8.93
N SER A 51 5.11 5.83 8.06
CA SER A 51 3.65 5.77 7.88
C SER A 51 3.16 4.35 7.58
N ALA A 52 1.88 4.12 7.84
CA ALA A 52 1.20 2.87 7.55
C ALA A 52 -0.24 3.12 7.07
N ALA A 53 -0.71 2.25 6.17
CA ALA A 53 -2.09 2.21 5.70
C ALA A 53 -2.54 0.75 5.67
N TYR A 54 -3.62 0.42 6.37
CA TYR A 54 -4.01 -0.98 6.59
C TYR A 54 -5.52 -1.13 6.76
N MET A 55 -6.01 -2.35 6.55
CA MET A 55 -7.40 -2.72 6.79
C MET A 55 -7.49 -4.05 7.56
N PRO A 56 -8.59 -4.33 8.26
CA PRO A 56 -8.84 -5.63 8.87
C PRO A 56 -8.79 -6.73 7.82
N LEU A 57 -8.37 -7.93 8.23
CA LEU A 57 -8.50 -9.10 7.36
C LEU A 57 -9.98 -9.32 7.02
N VAL A 58 -10.23 -9.62 5.75
CA VAL A 58 -11.58 -9.87 5.25
C VAL A 58 -11.94 -11.32 5.59
N GLN A 59 -13.07 -11.51 6.26
CA GLN A 59 -13.55 -12.84 6.62
C GLN A 59 -13.77 -13.68 5.35
N GLY A 60 -13.16 -14.88 5.30
CA GLY A 60 -13.25 -15.79 4.16
C GLY A 60 -12.23 -15.54 3.04
N ALA A 61 -11.45 -14.44 3.09
CA ALA A 61 -10.41 -14.22 2.09
C ALA A 61 -9.22 -15.16 2.31
N LEU A 62 -8.83 -15.86 1.24
CA LEU A 62 -7.69 -16.77 1.19
C LEU A 62 -6.42 -16.10 0.64
N THR A 63 -6.58 -15.01 -0.11
CA THR A 63 -5.46 -14.32 -0.74
C THR A 63 -5.69 -12.81 -0.80
N TYR A 64 -4.60 -12.06 -0.71
CA TYR A 64 -4.57 -10.60 -0.83
C TYR A 64 -3.57 -10.22 -1.89
N ILE A 65 -4.03 -9.55 -2.93
CA ILE A 65 -3.23 -9.17 -4.10
C ILE A 65 -3.10 -7.66 -4.10
N ALA A 66 -1.87 -7.16 -4.17
CA ALA A 66 -1.57 -5.74 -4.15
C ALA A 66 -0.70 -5.30 -5.33
N ASN A 67 -0.94 -4.07 -5.81
CA ASN A 67 -0.07 -3.35 -6.73
C ASN A 67 0.43 -2.07 -6.06
N PHE A 68 1.75 -1.94 -5.99
CA PHE A 68 2.41 -0.84 -5.33
C PHE A 68 3.82 -0.66 -5.89
N THR A 69 4.37 0.55 -5.74
CA THR A 69 5.73 0.90 -6.14
C THR A 69 6.40 1.79 -5.10
N GLY A 70 7.73 1.83 -5.12
CA GLY A 70 8.54 2.63 -4.20
C GLY A 70 9.27 1.75 -3.19
N SER A 71 9.36 2.22 -1.95
CA SER A 71 10.07 1.52 -0.89
C SER A 71 9.19 1.39 0.34
N GLY A 72 9.08 0.18 0.89
CA GLY A 72 8.20 -0.10 2.02
C GLY A 72 7.94 -1.58 2.20
N THR A 73 6.89 -1.90 2.93
CA THR A 73 6.47 -3.26 3.27
C THR A 73 5.01 -3.42 2.89
N TYR A 74 4.69 -4.54 2.25
CA TYR A 74 3.32 -5.04 2.09
C TYR A 74 3.22 -6.35 2.86
N ALA A 75 2.37 -6.41 3.88
CA ALA A 75 2.36 -7.53 4.80
C ALA A 75 0.98 -7.81 5.41
N VAL A 76 0.87 -9.00 5.97
CA VAL A 76 -0.10 -9.33 7.01
C VAL A 76 0.52 -8.96 8.35
N PHE A 77 -0.22 -8.23 9.18
CA PHE A 77 0.25 -7.67 10.45
C PHE A 77 -0.51 -8.24 11.64
N ALA A 78 0.17 -8.26 12.78
CA ALA A 78 -0.45 -8.42 14.09
C ALA A 78 -1.20 -7.14 14.50
N GLN A 79 -1.94 -7.20 15.62
CA GLN A 79 -2.66 -6.03 16.16
C GLN A 79 -1.74 -4.84 16.45
N SER A 80 -0.49 -5.09 16.82
CA SER A 80 0.55 -4.08 17.06
C SER A 80 1.13 -3.43 15.80
N LEU A 81 0.61 -3.78 14.62
CA LEU A 81 1.17 -3.41 13.31
C LEU A 81 2.59 -3.92 13.08
N THR A 82 2.99 -4.98 13.78
CA THR A 82 4.22 -5.72 13.50
C THR A 82 3.97 -6.68 12.33
N PRO A 83 4.81 -6.69 11.27
CA PRO A 83 4.67 -7.64 10.18
C PRO A 83 4.78 -9.08 10.67
N ILE A 84 3.82 -9.93 10.31
CA ILE A 84 3.87 -11.37 10.56
C ILE A 84 4.53 -12.07 9.38
N PHE A 85 4.06 -11.80 8.16
CA PHE A 85 4.72 -12.20 6.93
C PHE A 85 4.33 -11.25 5.80
N GLY A 86 5.16 -11.17 4.77
CA GLY A 86 4.91 -10.27 3.65
C GLY A 86 6.14 -10.09 2.79
N THR A 87 6.20 -8.96 2.08
CA THR A 87 7.38 -8.54 1.36
C THR A 87 7.80 -7.15 1.81
N SER A 88 9.10 -6.92 1.91
CA SER A 88 9.67 -5.58 1.78
C SER A 88 10.11 -5.36 0.34
N ILE A 89 10.00 -4.11 -0.10
CA ILE A 89 10.45 -3.63 -1.40
C ILE A 89 11.34 -2.40 -1.20
N SER A 90 12.39 -2.30 -2.00
CA SER A 90 13.14 -1.06 -2.19
C SER A 90 13.42 -0.87 -3.68
N GLY A 91 12.61 -0.03 -4.34
CA GLY A 91 12.63 0.10 -5.80
C GLY A 91 12.15 -1.19 -6.46
N SER A 92 13.05 -1.95 -7.08
CA SER A 92 12.75 -3.25 -7.70
C SER A 92 13.28 -4.44 -6.90
N ALA A 93 13.97 -4.21 -5.78
CA ALA A 93 14.52 -5.29 -4.94
C ALA A 93 13.46 -5.76 -3.94
N PHE A 94 13.20 -7.06 -3.92
CA PHE A 94 12.21 -7.69 -3.05
C PHE A 94 12.88 -8.61 -2.03
N SER A 95 12.37 -8.58 -0.80
CA SER A 95 12.70 -9.55 0.24
C SER A 95 11.42 -10.05 0.91
N ALA A 96 11.34 -11.34 1.17
CA ALA A 96 10.27 -11.93 1.97
C ALA A 96 10.53 -11.65 3.45
N ILE A 97 9.48 -11.30 4.17
CA ILE A 97 9.45 -11.16 5.63
C ILE A 97 8.67 -12.35 6.17
N CYS A 98 9.22 -13.02 7.18
CA CYS A 98 8.63 -14.17 7.85
C CYS A 98 8.95 -14.11 9.34
N GLY A 99 8.07 -13.50 10.12
CA GLY A 99 8.28 -13.19 11.52
C GLY A 99 9.53 -12.34 11.72
N GLY A 100 10.48 -12.85 12.49
CA GLY A 100 11.76 -12.18 12.75
C GLY A 100 12.83 -12.38 11.67
N PHE A 101 12.53 -13.06 10.56
CA PHE A 101 13.50 -13.38 9.51
C PHE A 101 13.16 -12.68 8.18
N THR A 102 14.20 -12.33 7.43
CA THR A 102 14.08 -11.74 6.08
C THR A 102 14.91 -12.54 5.10
N ALA A 103 14.32 -12.93 3.97
CA ALA A 103 14.99 -13.64 2.88
C ALA A 103 14.99 -12.79 1.61
N GLY A 104 16.13 -12.59 0.97
CA GLY A 104 16.20 -11.91 -0.33
C GLY A 104 15.50 -12.74 -1.41
N LEU A 105 14.57 -12.13 -2.17
CA LEU A 105 13.89 -12.77 -3.29
C LEU A 105 14.55 -12.47 -4.62
N GLY A 106 15.20 -11.30 -4.75
CA GLY A 106 15.83 -10.84 -5.99
C GLY A 106 15.35 -9.46 -6.43
N SER A 107 15.76 -9.04 -7.63
CA SER A 107 15.36 -7.78 -8.24
C SER A 107 14.45 -8.03 -9.44
N TYR A 108 13.25 -7.49 -9.39
CA TYR A 108 12.17 -7.76 -10.35
C TYR A 108 11.57 -6.43 -10.86
N PRO A 109 12.22 -5.75 -11.83
CA PRO A 109 11.72 -4.48 -12.35
C PRO A 109 10.37 -4.59 -13.07
N ASN A 110 10.01 -5.80 -13.51
CA ASN A 110 8.74 -6.09 -14.17
C ASN A 110 7.67 -6.65 -13.22
N ALA A 111 7.92 -6.63 -11.90
CA ALA A 111 6.91 -7.02 -10.92
C ALA A 111 5.74 -6.04 -10.95
N ALA A 112 4.53 -6.58 -11.04
CA ALA A 112 3.29 -5.81 -11.05
C ALA A 112 2.40 -6.12 -9.86
N TRP A 113 2.45 -7.34 -9.33
CA TRP A 113 1.56 -7.75 -8.25
C TRP A 113 2.32 -8.54 -7.18
N VAL A 114 1.96 -8.33 -5.93
CA VAL A 114 2.36 -9.19 -4.83
C VAL A 114 1.12 -9.80 -4.21
N GLU A 115 1.16 -11.12 -4.03
CA GLU A 115 0.09 -11.91 -3.48
C GLU A 115 0.53 -12.50 -2.13
N LEU A 116 -0.30 -12.31 -1.11
CA LEU A 116 -0.11 -12.84 0.24
C LEU A 116 -1.25 -13.81 0.58
N ARG A 117 -0.91 -15.04 0.95
CA ARG A 117 -1.89 -16.05 1.36
C ARG A 117 -1.64 -16.48 2.81
N PRO A 118 -2.47 -16.02 3.77
CA PRO A 118 -2.41 -16.48 5.16
C PRO A 118 -3.14 -17.82 5.29
N LEU A 119 -2.39 -18.92 5.19
CA LEU A 119 -2.89 -20.30 5.18
C LEU A 119 -2.66 -20.98 6.55
N ASN A 120 -3.54 -20.70 7.53
CA ASN A 120 -3.58 -21.35 8.85
C ASN A 120 -2.19 -21.61 9.48
N GLY A 121 -1.42 -20.55 9.73
CA GLY A 121 -0.06 -20.62 10.30
C GLY A 121 1.07 -20.72 9.28
N PHE A 122 0.74 -20.81 7.99
CA PHE A 122 1.68 -20.72 6.88
C PHE A 122 1.41 -19.48 6.03
N GLY A 123 2.43 -18.68 5.76
CA GLY A 123 2.38 -17.51 4.88
C GLY A 123 3.01 -17.84 3.55
N ASP A 124 2.27 -17.67 2.47
CA ASP A 124 2.78 -17.79 1.10
C ASP A 124 2.85 -16.41 0.46
N ILE A 125 4.04 -16.04 -0.01
CA ILE A 125 4.37 -14.74 -0.60
C ILE A 125 4.72 -14.98 -2.05
N ILE A 126 4.00 -14.36 -2.98
CA ILE A 126 4.21 -14.56 -4.42
C ILE A 126 4.36 -13.20 -5.09
N VAL A 127 5.49 -12.98 -5.76
CA VAL A 127 5.72 -11.81 -6.62
C VAL A 127 5.42 -12.22 -8.06
N ARG A 128 4.59 -11.44 -8.75
CA ARG A 128 4.13 -11.73 -10.11
C ARG A 128 4.40 -10.59 -11.07
N ASP A 129 4.58 -10.95 -12.34
CA ASP A 129 4.59 -9.98 -13.43
C ASP A 129 3.15 -9.56 -13.84
N GLN A 130 3.04 -8.67 -14.81
CA GLN A 130 1.76 -8.17 -15.32
C GLN A 130 0.89 -9.23 -16.02
N TYR A 131 1.48 -10.34 -16.45
CA TYR A 131 0.78 -11.46 -17.10
C TYR A 131 0.35 -12.53 -16.09
N GLY A 132 0.69 -12.34 -14.81
CA GLY A 132 0.40 -13.28 -13.72
C GLY A 132 1.45 -14.37 -13.53
N ASN A 133 2.55 -14.36 -14.28
CA ASN A 133 3.64 -15.33 -14.09
C ASN A 133 4.31 -15.10 -12.73
N ILE A 134 4.71 -16.19 -12.09
CA ILE A 134 5.43 -16.13 -10.81
C ILE A 134 6.88 -15.75 -11.10
N LEU A 135 7.31 -14.60 -10.58
CA LEU A 135 8.70 -14.15 -10.62
C LEU A 135 9.48 -14.66 -9.41
N ALA A 136 8.84 -14.65 -8.24
CA ALA A 136 9.37 -15.23 -7.01
C ALA A 136 8.25 -15.78 -6.14
N ARG A 137 8.56 -16.80 -5.35
CA ARG A 137 7.65 -17.33 -4.34
C ARG A 137 8.44 -17.75 -3.11
N TYR A 138 7.92 -17.40 -1.95
CA TYR A 138 8.50 -17.77 -0.67
C TYR A 138 7.41 -18.15 0.31
N GLY A 139 7.55 -19.33 0.90
CA GLY A 139 6.63 -19.84 1.89
C GLY A 139 7.31 -19.98 3.23
N CYS A 140 6.61 -19.65 4.30
CA CYS A 140 7.15 -19.79 5.65
C CYS A 140 6.06 -20.03 6.67
N TYR A 141 6.41 -20.77 7.72
CA TYR A 141 5.61 -20.80 8.93
C TYR A 141 5.78 -19.51 9.69
N PHE A 142 4.68 -18.99 10.24
CA PHE A 142 4.71 -17.81 11.09
C PHE A 142 4.03 -18.10 12.43
N SER A 143 4.49 -17.39 13.46
CA SER A 143 3.84 -17.32 14.75
C SER A 143 3.18 -15.95 14.91
N GLY A 144 2.05 -15.90 15.61
CA GLY A 144 1.29 -14.68 15.85
C GLY A 144 -0.07 -14.71 15.19
N SER A 145 -0.97 -13.84 15.66
CA SER A 145 -2.36 -13.78 15.21
C SER A 145 -2.53 -12.71 14.13
N PRO A 146 -2.78 -13.09 12.87
CA PRO A 146 -3.10 -12.15 11.80
C PRO A 146 -4.31 -11.27 12.17
N ALA A 147 -4.17 -9.96 12.03
CA ALA A 147 -5.23 -9.00 12.34
C ALA A 147 -5.51 -8.06 11.15
N TYR A 148 -4.45 -7.62 10.47
CA TYR A 148 -4.54 -6.64 9.39
C TYR A 148 -3.77 -7.09 8.16
N VAL A 149 -4.13 -6.51 7.02
CA VAL A 149 -3.31 -6.50 5.80
C VAL A 149 -3.10 -5.06 5.37
N GLY A 150 -1.92 -4.74 4.86
CA GLY A 150 -1.66 -3.39 4.39
C GLY A 150 -0.20 -3.10 4.16
N PHE A 151 0.15 -1.83 4.34
CA PHE A 151 1.43 -1.28 3.98
C PHE A 151 2.04 -0.47 5.09
N SER A 152 3.37 -0.49 5.16
CA SER A 152 4.14 0.46 5.95
C SER A 152 5.37 0.93 5.19
N THR A 153 5.87 2.11 5.52
CA THR A 153 7.11 2.63 4.94
C THR A 153 7.81 3.55 5.92
N ASN A 154 9.11 3.73 5.68
CA ASN A 154 9.94 4.80 6.25
C ASN A 154 10.46 5.76 5.14
N SER A 155 9.88 5.66 3.94
CA SER A 155 10.30 6.34 2.72
C SER A 155 9.06 6.79 1.96
N THR A 156 8.96 6.55 0.66
CA THR A 156 7.78 6.81 -0.15
C THR A 156 7.27 5.53 -0.78
N LEU A 157 5.99 5.25 -0.58
CA LEU A 157 5.30 4.10 -1.16
C LEU A 157 3.99 4.56 -1.81
N ARG A 158 3.77 4.14 -3.06
CA ARG A 158 2.51 4.35 -3.78
C ARG A 158 1.76 3.04 -3.87
N VAL A 159 0.52 3.02 -3.41
CA VAL A 159 -0.35 1.84 -3.42
C VAL A 159 -1.50 2.11 -4.37
N TYR A 160 -1.62 1.35 -5.43
CA TYR A 160 -2.63 1.54 -6.47
C TYR A 160 -3.88 0.71 -6.20
N ASN A 161 -3.69 -0.52 -5.71
CA ASN A 161 -4.80 -1.41 -5.40
C ASN A 161 -4.40 -2.48 -4.37
N VAL A 162 -5.38 -2.92 -3.58
CA VAL A 162 -5.38 -4.18 -2.83
C VAL A 162 -6.73 -4.84 -3.01
N THR A 163 -6.72 -6.13 -3.34
CA THR A 163 -7.93 -6.93 -3.48
C THR A 163 -7.82 -8.20 -2.65
N ALA A 164 -8.85 -8.50 -1.88
CA ALA A 164 -8.99 -9.74 -1.13
C ALA A 164 -9.89 -10.71 -1.92
N LEU A 165 -9.47 -11.96 -2.07
CA LEU A 165 -10.21 -13.02 -2.77
C LEU A 165 -10.30 -14.27 -1.88
N GLY A 166 -11.43 -14.98 -1.95
CA GLY A 166 -11.71 -16.19 -1.16
C GLY A 166 -12.43 -17.24 -1.98
#